data_AF-C5A1L8-F1
#
_entry.id   AF-C5A1L8-F1
#
_cell.length_a   1.000
_cell.length_b   1.000
_cell.length_c   1.000
_cell.angle_alpha   90.00
_cell.angle_beta   90.00
_cell.angle_gamma   90.00
#
_symmetry.space_group_name_H-M   'P 1'
#
loop_
_entity.id
_entity.type
_entity.pdbx_description
1 polymer ?
#
loop_
_entity_poly.entity_id
_entity_poly.type
_entity_poly.pdbx_seq_one_letter_code
_entity_poly.pdbx_strand_id
1 'polypeptide(L)'
;MGRMVVRLGYRDKVVYVDDGWVYLFREKLYSAPLEEVLRSAYSGDGLVPPEIREIAADVARIFEMFPNLNERRGVTKGPSGQAIYA
;
A
#
# COMPACT_ATOMS: atom_id res chain seq x y z
N MET A 1 1.95 7.20 -17.28
CA MET A 1 2.13 6.18 -16.23
C MET A 1 1.17 6.48 -15.08
N GLY A 2 0.18 5.62 -14.83
CA GLY A 2 -0.63 5.74 -13.62
C GLY A 2 0.15 5.15 -12.44
N ARG A 3 0.47 5.97 -11.43
CA ARG A 3 1.13 5.52 -10.21
C ARG A 3 0.16 4.75 -9.34
N MET A 4 0.54 3.55 -8.91
CA MET A 4 -0.19 2.80 -7.88
C MET A 4 0.10 3.44 -6.53
N VAL A 5 -0.90 4.08 -5.95
CA VAL A 5 -0.81 4.71 -4.64
C VAL A 5 -1.82 4.05 -3.70
N VAL A 6 -1.35 3.20 -2.79
CA VAL A 6 -2.19 2.61 -1.74
C VAL A 6 -1.84 3.28 -0.41
N ARG A 7 -2.84 3.81 0.29
CA ARG A 7 -2.66 4.40 1.63
C ARG A 7 -3.48 3.62 2.63
N LEU A 8 -2.85 3.09 3.68
CA LEU A 8 -3.52 2.42 4.78
C LEU A 8 -3.28 3.22 6.06
N GLY A 9 -4.35 3.79 6.59
CA GLY A 9 -4.32 4.46 7.88
C GLY A 9 -4.64 3.47 8.99
N TYR A 10 -3.71 3.29 9.93
CA TYR A 10 -3.95 2.63 11.21
C TYR A 10 -4.06 3.69 12.30
N ARG A 11 -4.44 3.25 13.51
CA ARG A 11 -4.61 4.14 14.66
C ARG A 11 -3.30 4.81 15.09
N ASP A 12 -2.19 4.09 14.99
CA ASP A 12 -0.85 4.49 15.44
C ASP A 12 0.20 4.52 14.31
N LYS A 13 -0.17 4.12 13.09
CA LYS A 13 0.76 4.01 11.96
C LYS A 13 0.10 4.31 10.61
N VAL A 14 0.89 4.73 9.63
CA VAL A 14 0.42 4.97 8.27
C VAL A 14 1.28 4.18 7.31
N VAL A 15 0.65 3.42 6.42
CA VAL A 15 1.32 2.69 5.34
C VAL A 15 1.03 3.38 4.02
N TYR A 16 2.08 3.57 3.24
CA TYR A 16 2.03 4.17 1.92
C TYR A 16 2.73 3.23 0.95
N VAL A 17 2.04 2.78 -0.08
CA VAL A 17 2.62 1.98 -1.16
C VAL A 17 2.67 2.85 -2.39
N ASP A 18 3.86 3.08 -2.92
CA ASP A 18 4.09 3.89 -4.12
C ASP A 18 5.22 3.28 -4.94
N ASP A 19 5.01 3.20 -6.26
CA ASP A 19 6.03 2.76 -7.22
C ASP A 19 6.70 1.41 -6.89
N GLY A 20 5.95 0.48 -6.28
CA GLY A 20 6.48 -0.83 -5.85
C GLY A 20 7.27 -0.80 -4.54
N TRP A 21 7.21 0.29 -3.78
CA TRP A 21 7.78 0.44 -2.45
C TRP A 21 6.70 0.60 -1.39
N VAL A 22 6.92 0.00 -0.22
CA VAL A 22 6.06 0.12 0.96
C VAL A 22 6.79 0.97 1.99
N TYR A 23 6.18 2.06 2.37
CA TYR A 23 6.62 2.96 3.44
C TYR A 23 5.67 2.81 4.62
N LEU A 24 6.21 2.54 5.79
CA LEU A 24 5.49 2.47 7.05
C LEU A 24 6.00 3.59 7.94
N PHE A 25 5.11 4.46 8.38
CA PHE A 25 5.39 5.50 9.35
C PHE A 25 4.76 5.13 10.69
N ARG A 26 5.61 4.84 11.69
CA ARG A 26 5.22 4.55 13.09
C ARG A 26 6.29 5.14 14.01
N GLU A 27 6.17 6.43 14.34
CA GLU A 27 7.19 7.25 15.04
C GLU A 27 8.54 7.39 14.29
N LYS A 28 8.93 6.36 13.53
CA LYS A 28 10.04 6.26 12.59
C LYS A 28 9.51 5.86 11.22
N LEU A 29 10.24 6.24 10.18
CA LEU A 29 9.96 5.85 8.80
C LEU A 29 10.71 4.57 8.46
N TYR A 30 9.96 3.53 8.11
CA TYR A 30 10.47 2.26 7.60
C TYR A 30 10.10 2.14 6.13
N SER A 31 10.99 1.61 5.31
CA SER A 31 10.74 1.40 3.88
C SER A 31 11.24 0.04 3.45
N ALA A 32 10.45 -0.68 2.65
CA ALA A 32 10.84 -1.94 2.05
C ALA A 32 10.26 -2.09 0.63
N PRO A 33 10.90 -2.86 -0.25
CA PRO A 33 10.33 -3.21 -1.55
C PRO A 33 9.04 -4.02 -1.38
N LEU A 34 7.98 -3.71 -2.14
CA LEU A 34 6.71 -4.43 -2.09
C LEU A 34 6.88 -5.92 -2.36
N GLU A 35 7.77 -6.29 -3.28
CA GLU A 35 8.06 -7.69 -3.59
C GLU A 35 8.60 -8.44 -2.35
N GLU A 36 9.51 -7.82 -1.59
CA GLU A 36 10.04 -8.38 -0.33
C GLU A 36 8.96 -8.45 0.75
N VAL A 37 8.07 -7.45 0.82
CA VAL A 37 6.94 -7.46 1.77
C VAL A 37 5.97 -8.60 1.45
N LEU A 38 5.61 -8.78 0.17
CA LEU A 38 4.75 -9.87 -0.27
C LEU A 38 5.45 -11.22 -0.06
N ARG A 39 6.74 -11.34 -0.38
CA ARG A 39 7.53 -12.55 -0.13
C ARG A 39 7.57 -12.90 1.36
N SER A 40 7.75 -11.91 2.22
CA SER A 40 7.69 -12.09 3.68
C SER A 40 6.31 -12.56 4.14
N ALA A 41 5.23 -12.05 3.53
CA ALA A 41 3.86 -12.47 3.83
C ALA A 41 3.57 -13.92 3.39
N TYR A 42 4.01 -14.31 2.19
CA TYR A 42 3.68 -15.62 1.59
C TYR A 42 4.64 -16.74 2.02
N SER A 43 5.94 -16.46 2.07
CA SER A 43 6.98 -17.47 2.34
C SER A 43 7.47 -17.42 3.79
N GLY A 44 7.15 -16.37 4.56
CA GLY A 44 7.72 -16.16 5.90
C GLY A 44 9.21 -15.80 5.87
N ASP A 45 9.76 -15.63 4.67
CA ASP A 45 11.16 -15.39 4.37
C ASP A 45 11.24 -14.12 3.52
N GLY A 46 11.91 -13.09 4.03
CA GLY A 46 11.94 -11.76 3.44
C GLY A 46 12.69 -10.81 4.35
N LEU A 47 13.57 -10.00 3.78
CA LEU A 47 14.48 -9.14 4.53
C LEU A 47 13.79 -7.81 4.87
N VAL A 48 12.68 -7.91 5.61
CA VAL A 48 11.84 -6.77 5.98
C VAL A 48 11.92 -6.49 7.48
N PRO A 49 11.88 -5.21 7.90
CA PRO A 49 11.76 -4.86 9.31
C PRO A 49 10.56 -5.55 9.96
N PRO A 50 10.65 -5.96 11.24
CA PRO A 50 9.55 -6.62 11.94
C PRO A 50 8.26 -5.79 11.92
N GLU A 51 8.37 -4.47 11.95
CA GLU A 51 7.23 -3.54 11.87
C GLU A 51 6.52 -3.63 10.50
N ILE A 52 7.26 -3.85 9.42
CA ILE A 52 6.72 -4.07 8.08
C ILE A 52 6.14 -5.49 7.96
N ARG A 53 6.75 -6.48 8.61
CA ARG A 53 6.22 -7.85 8.65
C ARG A 53 4.83 -7.92 9.28
N GLU A 54 4.56 -7.10 10.31
CA GLU A 54 3.23 -7.01 10.93
C GLU A 54 2.14 -6.54 9.95
N ILE A 55 2.47 -5.63 9.04
CA ILE A 55 1.53 -5.12 8.02
C ILE A 55 1.54 -5.96 6.74
N ALA A 56 2.53 -6.83 6.55
CA ALA A 56 2.72 -7.56 5.29
C ALA A 56 1.52 -8.44 4.95
N ALA A 57 0.93 -9.10 5.96
CA ALA A 57 -0.29 -9.90 5.80
C ALA A 57 -1.51 -9.04 5.42
N ASP A 58 -1.63 -7.84 5.99
CA ASP A 58 -2.71 -6.91 5.65
C ASP A 58 -2.54 -6.38 4.22
N VAL A 59 -1.32 -6.01 3.85
CA VAL A 59 -0.97 -5.55 2.49
C VAL A 59 -1.31 -6.66 1.49
N ALA A 60 -0.87 -7.90 1.72
CA ALA A 60 -1.21 -9.04 0.85
C ALA A 60 -2.73 -9.21 0.72
N ARG A 61 -3.47 -9.20 1.84
CA ARG A 61 -4.93 -9.32 1.85
C ARG A 61 -5.61 -8.20 1.08
N ILE A 62 -5.09 -6.97 1.11
CA ILE A 62 -5.65 -5.83 0.36
C ILE A 62 -5.39 -5.98 -1.13
N PHE A 63 -4.22 -6.49 -1.52
CA PHE A 63 -3.91 -6.78 -2.92
C PHE A 63 -4.78 -7.93 -3.47
N GLU A 64 -5.06 -8.96 -2.68
CA GLU A 64 -6.04 -10.01 -3.02
C GLU A 64 -7.49 -9.48 -3.00
N MET A 65 -7.78 -8.61 -2.03
CA MET A 65 -8.96 -7.74 -1.87
C MET A 65 -9.38 -7.04 -3.15
N PHE A 66 -8.38 -6.37 -3.72
CA PHE A 66 -8.53 -5.42 -4.79
C PHE A 66 -7.46 -5.66 -5.87
N PRO A 67 -7.60 -6.73 -6.68
CA PRO A 67 -6.67 -7.04 -7.76
C PRO A 67 -6.58 -5.89 -8.79
N ASN A 68 -7.61 -5.03 -8.84
CA ASN A 68 -7.72 -3.87 -9.71
C ASN A 68 -7.21 -2.55 -9.08
N LEU A 69 -6.45 -2.57 -7.97
CA LEU A 69 -5.78 -1.35 -7.48
C LEU A 69 -4.74 -0.82 -8.49
N ASN A 70 -4.29 -1.66 -9.41
CA ASN A 70 -3.49 -1.25 -10.56
C ASN A 70 -4.32 -0.51 -11.64
N GLU A 71 -5.65 -0.46 -11.50
CA GLU A 71 -6.59 -0.05 -12.55
C GLU A 71 -7.48 1.14 -12.16
N ARG A 72 -7.03 2.01 -11.24
CA ARG A 72 -7.70 3.31 -11.04
C ARG A 72 -7.09 4.38 -11.95
N ARG A 73 -7.60 4.41 -13.18
CA ARG A 73 -7.83 5.67 -13.91
C ARG A 73 -8.42 6.68 -12.92
N GLY A 74 -7.80 7.85 -12.83
CA GLY A 74 -8.20 8.90 -11.91
C GLY A 74 -9.67 9.28 -12.10
N VAL A 75 -10.48 9.13 -11.05
CA VAL A 75 -11.64 9.97 -10.76
C VAL A 75 -11.87 9.89 -9.25
N THR A 76 -11.43 10.90 -8.49
CA THR A 76 -12.12 11.22 -7.24
C THR A 76 -13.47 11.81 -7.64
N LYS A 77 -14.53 11.02 -7.57
CA LYS A 77 -15.90 11.55 -7.67
C LYS A 77 -16.18 12.32 -6.39
N GLY A 78 -16.33 13.65 -6.50
CA GLY A 78 -16.97 14.44 -5.47
C GLY A 78 -18.44 14.03 -5.30
N PRO A 79 -19.11 14.42 -4.21
CA PRO A 79 -20.49 14.03 -3.90
C PRO A 79 -21.54 14.42 -4.96
N SER A 80 -21.18 15.28 -5.92
CA SER A 80 -22.03 15.71 -7.03
C SER A 80 -21.84 14.93 -8.35
N GLY A 81 -20.95 13.92 -8.39
CA GLY A 81 -20.75 13.09 -9.57
C GLY A 81 -20.09 13.77 -10.78
N GLN A 82 -19.60 15.01 -10.64
CA GLN A 82 -18.85 15.70 -11.69
C GLN A 82 -17.34 15.46 -11.53
N ALA A 83 -16.68 15.18 -12.66
CA ALA A 83 -15.23 15.10 -12.75
C ALA A 83 -14.64 16.51 -12.79
N ILE A 84 -13.83 16.87 -11.81
CA ILE A 84 -13.08 18.13 -11.79
C ILE A 84 -11.73 17.86 -12.46
N TYR A 85 -11.45 18.52 -13.58
CA TYR A 85 -10.13 18.57 -14.19
C TYR A 85 -9.44 19.87 -13.72
N ALA A 86 -8.27 19.74 -13.09
CA ALA A 86 -7.37 20.85 -12.83
C ALA A 86 -6.23 20.82 -13.86
#